data_AF-A0A0F2N2U6-F1
#
_entry.id   AF-A0A0F2N2U6-F1
#
_cell.length_a   1.000
_cell.length_b   1.000
_cell.length_c   1.000
_cell.angle_alpha   90.00
_cell.angle_beta   90.00
_cell.angle_gamma   90.00
#
_symmetry.space_group_name_H-M   'P 1'
#
loop_
_entity.id
_entity.type
_entity.pdbx_description
1 polymer ?
#
loop_
_entity_poly.entity_id
_entity_poly.type
_entity_poly.pdbx_seq_one_letter_code
_entity_poly.pdbx_strand_id
1 'polypeptide(L)'
;MYLKKTYRKESGRTYLVIAQKFRNPETNVSTDRTVKSLGYLDELEKEYDDPIVHFKEVARKMTEEDITKKKLTLTINMDEQLAQGTDNRRNFGYAAILKIYHELGLHRFFNNRARN
;
A
#
# COMPACT_ATOMS: atom_id res chain seq x y z
N MET A 1 -7.61 -2.39 9.47
CA MET A 1 -6.94 -2.86 10.70
C MET A 1 -7.92 -3.70 11.50
N TYR A 2 -7.45 -4.57 12.39
CA TYR A 2 -8.31 -5.43 13.21
C TYR A 2 -7.67 -5.73 14.57
N LEU A 3 -8.49 -6.05 15.56
CA LEU A 3 -8.03 -6.50 16.87
C LEU A 3 -7.60 -7.98 16.78
N LYS A 4 -6.32 -8.23 17.01
CA LYS A 4 -5.73 -9.56 17.10
C LYS A 4 -5.51 -9.91 18.57
N LYS A 5 -6.02 -11.07 18.97
CA LYS A 5 -5.76 -11.67 20.28
C LYS A 5 -4.65 -12.69 20.11
N THR A 6 -3.56 -12.53 20.85
CA THR A 6 -2.45 -13.49 20.85
C THR A 6 -2.32 -14.08 22.24
N TYR A 7 -2.51 -15.39 22.35
CA TYR A 7 -2.29 -16.10 23.61
C TYR A 7 -0.80 -16.44 23.75
N ARG A 8 -0.16 -15.95 24.80
CA ARG A 8 1.27 -16.21 25.05
C ARG A 8 1.41 -17.36 26.04
N LYS A 9 1.82 -18.53 25.54
CA LYS A 9 1.96 -19.76 26.35
C LYS A 9 2.95 -19.61 27.51
N GLU A 10 3.97 -18.76 27.35
CA GLU A 10 5.01 -18.51 28.37
C GLU A 10 4.48 -17.79 29.61
N SER A 11 3.58 -16.81 29.42
CA SER A 11 3.02 -16.02 30.52
C SER A 11 1.60 -16.44 30.90
N GLY A 12 0.96 -17.32 30.12
CA GLY A 12 -0.43 -17.73 30.31
C GLY A 12 -1.46 -16.62 30.07
N ARG A 13 -1.03 -15.47 29.55
CA ARG A 13 -1.87 -14.27 29.40
C ARG A 13 -2.26 -14.01 27.95
N THR A 14 -3.44 -13.43 27.76
CA THR A 14 -3.92 -12.97 26.45
C THR A 14 -3.44 -11.55 26.19
N TYR A 15 -2.73 -11.34 25.08
CA TYR A 15 -2.24 -10.03 24.66
C TYR A 15 -3.08 -9.48 23.50
N LEU A 16 -3.46 -8.21 23.59
CA LEU A 16 -4.26 -7.52 22.59
C LEU A 16 -3.38 -6.61 21.72
N VAL A 17 -3.53 -6.74 20.40
CA VAL A 17 -2.78 -5.97 19.40
C VAL A 17 -3.71 -5.53 18.30
N ILE A 18 -3.58 -4.28 17.84
CA ILE A 18 -4.20 -3.82 16.59
C ILE A 18 -3.22 -4.12 15.45
N ALA A 19 -3.64 -4.98 14.53
CA ALA A 19 -2.85 -5.43 13.39
C ALA A 19 -3.46 -4.95 12.05
N GLN A 20 -2.60 -4.85 11.03
CA GLN A 20 -2.97 -4.54 9.66
C GLN A 20 -2.38 -5.59 8.73
N LYS A 21 -3.22 -6.21 7.88
CA LYS A 21 -2.74 -7.04 6.77
C LYS A 21 -2.02 -6.14 5.77
N PHE A 22 -0.82 -6.51 5.38
CA PHE A 22 -0.07 -5.85 4.32
C PHE A 22 0.67 -6.89 3.48
N ARG A 23 0.98 -6.55 2.22
CA ARG A 23 1.84 -7.37 1.39
C ARG A 23 3.28 -6.90 1.56
N ASN A 24 4.15 -7.78 2.05
CA ASN A 24 5.55 -7.44 2.22
C ASN A 24 6.20 -7.25 0.83
N PRO A 25 6.79 -6.08 0.52
CA PRO A 25 7.38 -5.82 -0.79
C PRO A 25 8.61 -6.69 -1.08
N GLU A 26 9.33 -7.14 -0.06
CA GLU A 26 10.55 -7.95 -0.22
C GLU A 26 10.21 -9.43 -0.42
N THR A 27 9.34 -9.97 0.44
CA THR A 27 8.98 -11.41 0.40
C THR A 27 7.77 -11.70 -0.49
N ASN A 28 7.05 -10.69 -0.96
CA ASN A 28 5.81 -10.78 -1.73
C ASN A 28 4.65 -11.54 -1.05
N VAL A 29 4.79 -11.92 0.22
CA VAL A 29 3.79 -12.64 1.01
C VAL A 29 2.88 -11.66 1.75
N SER A 30 1.61 -12.05 1.92
CA SER A 30 0.65 -11.33 2.76
C SER A 30 0.93 -11.61 4.24
N THR A 31 1.36 -10.59 4.96
CA THR A 31 1.80 -10.68 6.36
C THR A 31 1.02 -9.68 7.21
N ASP A 32 0.93 -9.92 8.52
CA ASP A 32 0.37 -8.96 9.46
C ASP A 32 1.46 -8.02 9.98
N ARG A 33 1.23 -6.71 9.89
CA ARG A 33 2.01 -5.68 10.60
C ARG A 33 1.29 -5.28 11.88
N THR A 34 2.01 -5.27 13.00
CA THR A 34 1.53 -4.70 14.26
C THR A 34 1.52 -3.17 14.14
N VAL A 35 0.34 -2.56 14.31
CA VAL A 35 0.17 -1.09 14.28
C VAL A 35 0.28 -0.53 15.69
N LYS A 36 -0.44 -1.15 16.65
CA LYS A 36 -0.43 -0.72 18.05
C LYS A 36 -0.55 -1.91 18.98
N SER A 37 0.34 -1.99 19.96
CA SER A 37 0.27 -2.95 21.05
C SER A 37 -0.55 -2.34 22.19
N LEU A 38 -1.62 -3.02 22.62
CA LEU A 38 -2.55 -2.49 23.61
C LEU A 38 -2.22 -2.94 25.04
N GLY A 39 -1.68 -4.14 25.20
CA GLY A 39 -1.37 -4.69 26.54
C GLY A 39 -2.00 -6.05 26.78
N TYR A 40 -1.95 -6.50 28.03
CA TYR A 40 -2.60 -7.74 28.47
C TYR A 40 -4.08 -7.50 28.77
N LEU A 41 -4.90 -8.51 28.49
CA LEU A 41 -6.34 -8.46 28.74
C LEU A 41 -6.66 -8.19 30.21
N ASP A 42 -5.94 -8.85 31.13
CA ASP A 42 -6.14 -8.74 32.59
C ASP A 42 -5.92 -7.32 33.14
N GLU A 43 -5.12 -6.49 32.45
CA GLU A 43 -4.90 -5.09 32.81
C GLU A 43 -6.00 -4.21 32.25
N LEU A 44 -6.45 -4.51 31.03
CA LEU A 44 -7.47 -3.74 30.31
C LEU A 44 -8.89 -3.99 30.84
N GLU A 45 -9.16 -5.18 31.38
CA GLU A 45 -10.42 -5.50 32.08
C GLU A 45 -10.59 -4.72 33.39
N LYS A 46 -9.53 -4.13 33.94
CA LYS A 46 -9.61 -3.29 35.15
C LYS A 46 -10.00 -1.84 34.84
N GLU A 47 -9.69 -1.37 33.63
CA GLU A 47 -9.94 0.01 33.20
C GLU A 47 -11.21 0.14 32.36
N TYR A 48 -11.65 -0.94 31.71
CA TYR A 48 -12.78 -0.94 30.79
C TYR A 48 -13.68 -2.15 31.05
N ASP A 49 -15.00 -1.93 31.12
CA ASP A 49 -15.98 -3.01 31.32
C ASP A 49 -15.95 -4.04 30.16
N ASP A 50 -15.75 -3.59 28.92
CA ASP A 50 -15.66 -4.44 27.71
C ASP A 50 -14.48 -4.02 26.79
N PRO A 51 -13.23 -4.36 27.14
CA PRO A 51 -12.05 -3.90 26.41
C PRO A 51 -12.04 -4.38 24.95
N ILE A 52 -12.60 -5.56 24.68
CA ILE A 52 -12.67 -6.14 23.32
C ILE A 52 -13.55 -5.28 22.40
N VAL A 53 -14.69 -4.80 22.90
CA VAL A 53 -15.62 -3.99 22.12
C VAL A 53 -15.00 -2.62 21.84
N HIS A 54 -14.45 -2.00 22.88
CA HIS A 54 -13.82 -0.68 22.76
C HIS A 54 -12.68 -0.68 21.73
N PHE A 55 -11.73 -1.63 21.84
CA PHE A 55 -10.61 -1.68 20.90
C PHE A 55 -10.99 -2.14 19.49
N LYS A 56 -12.10 -2.86 19.33
CA LYS A 56 -12.65 -3.17 18.01
C LYS A 56 -13.18 -1.92 17.32
N GLU A 57 -13.87 -1.04 18.04
CA GLU A 57 -14.32 0.25 17.51
C GLU A 57 -13.15 1.18 17.17
N VAL A 58 -12.14 1.24 18.05
CA VAL A 58 -10.91 2.01 17.79
C VAL A 58 -10.21 1.50 16.52
N ALA A 59 -10.07 0.19 16.34
CA ALA A 59 -9.50 -0.39 15.14
C ALA A 59 -10.32 -0.06 13.87
N ARG A 60 -11.65 0.06 14.00
CA ARG A 60 -12.53 0.48 12.88
C ARG A 60 -12.28 1.93 12.50
N LYS A 61 -12.28 2.86 13.47
CA LYS A 61 -11.98 4.28 13.24
C LYS A 61 -10.61 4.48 12.60
N MET A 62 -9.57 3.80 13.09
CA MET A 62 -8.24 3.84 12.48
C MET A 62 -8.23 3.35 11.02
N THR A 63 -9.07 2.38 10.69
CA THR A 63 -9.18 1.89 9.30
C THR A 63 -9.83 2.94 8.40
N GLU A 64 -10.87 3.60 8.89
CA GLU A 64 -11.56 4.67 8.17
C GLU A 64 -10.61 5.86 7.90
N GLU A 65 -9.81 6.26 8.91
CA GLU A 65 -8.77 7.30 8.77
C GLU A 65 -7.66 6.94 7.77
N ASP A 66 -7.22 5.68 7.76
CA ASP A 66 -6.23 5.21 6.80
C ASP A 66 -6.77 5.23 5.36
N ILE A 67 -8.06 4.90 5.20
CA ILE A 67 -8.72 4.94 3.90
C ILE A 67 -8.85 6.38 3.41
N THR A 68 -9.24 7.32 4.27
CA THR A 68 -9.34 8.74 3.87
C THR A 68 -7.98 9.32 3.51
N LYS A 69 -6.91 9.02 4.25
CA LYS A 69 -5.54 9.44 3.90
C LYS A 69 -5.05 8.89 2.56
N LYS A 70 -5.50 7.69 2.18
CA LYS A 70 -5.13 7.06 0.89
C LYS A 70 -5.94 7.57 -0.30
N LYS A 71 -7.00 8.35 -0.09
CA LYS A 71 -7.78 8.94 -1.18
C LYS A 71 -7.06 10.18 -1.70
N LEU A 72 -6.53 10.09 -2.91
CA LEU A 72 -6.09 11.25 -3.67
C LEU A 72 -7.32 11.88 -4.34
N THR A 73 -7.63 13.14 -4.01
CA THR A 73 -8.66 13.89 -4.73
C THR A 73 -7.98 14.63 -5.87
N LEU A 74 -8.25 14.22 -7.11
CA LEU A 74 -7.77 14.89 -8.31
C LEU A 74 -8.82 15.90 -8.75
N THR A 75 -8.49 17.18 -8.63
CA THR A 75 -9.34 18.27 -9.15
C THR A 75 -8.93 18.52 -10.60
N ILE A 76 -9.82 18.22 -11.55
CA ILE A 76 -9.61 18.45 -12.98
C ILE A 76 -10.51 19.62 -13.38
N ASN A 77 -9.93 20.66 -13.96
CA ASN A 77 -10.70 21.75 -14.54
C ASN A 77 -11.21 21.33 -15.92
N MET A 78 -12.54 21.31 -16.11
CA MET A 78 -13.15 20.92 -17.38
C MET A 78 -13.14 22.06 -18.42
N ASP A 79 -12.93 23.31 -17.99
CA ASP A 79 -12.85 24.48 -18.85
C ASP A 79 -11.42 24.71 -19.38
N GLU A 80 -10.45 23.94 -18.89
CA GLU A 80 -9.06 24.00 -19.34
C GLU A 80 -8.93 23.43 -20.75
N GLN A 81 -8.63 24.29 -21.72
CA GLN A 81 -8.36 23.88 -23.09
C GLN A 81 -6.87 23.56 -23.25
N LEU A 82 -6.58 22.42 -23.90
CA LEU A 82 -5.22 22.09 -24.32
C LEU A 82 -4.71 23.18 -25.28
N ALA A 83 -3.48 23.66 -25.05
CA ALA A 83 -2.86 24.63 -25.95
C ALA A 83 -2.76 24.05 -27.37
N GLN A 84 -3.11 24.85 -28.38
CA GLN A 84 -3.04 24.43 -29.77
C GLN A 84 -1.60 24.03 -30.13
N GLY A 85 -1.41 22.81 -30.63
CA GLY A 85 -0.11 22.25 -30.99
C GLY A 85 0.60 21.44 -29.91
N THR A 86 0.03 21.27 -28.71
CA THR A 86 0.62 20.38 -27.70
C THR A 86 0.24 18.92 -27.95
N ASP A 87 1.14 18.14 -28.53
CA ASP A 87 1.08 16.67 -28.49
C ASP A 87 1.76 16.16 -27.22
N ASN A 88 1.09 16.31 -26.07
CA ASN A 88 1.59 15.85 -24.78
C ASN A 88 1.37 14.33 -24.56
N ARG A 89 1.10 13.56 -25.61
CA ARG A 89 1.01 12.10 -25.54
C ARG A 89 2.41 11.52 -25.36
N ARG A 90 2.82 11.38 -24.10
CA ARG A 90 4.01 10.59 -23.76
C ARG A 90 3.61 9.12 -23.74
N ASN A 91 3.81 8.43 -24.86
CA ASN A 91 3.57 7.00 -25.00
C ASN A 91 4.62 6.20 -24.21
N PHE A 92 4.53 6.16 -22.88
CA PHE A 92 5.51 5.43 -22.05
C PHE A 92 5.42 3.90 -22.18
N GLY A 93 4.36 3.36 -22.81
CA GLY A 93 4.15 1.92 -22.94
C GLY A 93 5.26 1.18 -23.70
N TYR A 94 5.96 1.84 -24.62
CA TYR A 94 7.07 1.23 -25.36
C TYR A 94 8.45 1.50 -24.73
N ALA A 95 8.54 2.25 -23.62
CA ALA A 95 9.83 2.63 -23.02
C ALA A 95 10.65 1.40 -22.59
N ALA A 96 10.00 0.37 -22.05
CA ALA A 96 10.66 -0.89 -21.68
C ALA A 96 11.21 -1.63 -22.93
N ILE A 97 10.43 -1.68 -24.01
CA ILE A 97 10.83 -2.32 -25.27
C ILE A 97 11.94 -1.52 -25.95
N LEU A 98 11.88 -0.19 -25.90
CA LEU A 98 12.90 0.71 -26.44
C LEU A 98 14.25 0.52 -25.73
N LYS A 99 14.24 0.35 -24.40
CA LYS A 99 15.46 0.06 -23.65
C LYS A 99 16.13 -1.23 -24.14
N ILE A 100 15.35 -2.32 -24.26
CA ILE A 100 15.82 -3.60 -24.79
C ILE A 100 16.33 -3.46 -26.23
N TYR A 101 15.62 -2.70 -27.07
CA TYR A 101 16.00 -2.41 -28.46
C TYR A 101 17.37 -1.74 -28.57
N HIS A 102 17.68 -0.79 -27.68
CA HIS A 102 18.99 -0.14 -27.64
C HIS A 102 20.09 -1.03 -27.04
N GLU A 103 19.78 -1.77 -25.98
CA GLU A 103 20.72 -2.72 -25.35
C GLU A 103 21.14 -3.83 -26.30
N LEU A 104 20.21 -4.36 -27.10
CA LEU A 104 20.49 -5.35 -28.15
C LEU A 104 21.21 -4.75 -29.37
N GLY A 105 21.45 -3.44 -29.42
CA GLY A 105 22.13 -2.79 -30.53
C GLY A 105 21.36 -2.84 -31.86
N LEU A 106 20.06 -3.14 -31.83
CA LEU A 106 19.22 -3.31 -33.02
C LEU A 106 19.18 -2.03 -33.88
N HIS A 107 19.27 -0.86 -33.23
CA HIS A 107 19.41 0.42 -33.92
C HIS A 107 20.60 0.45 -34.90
N ARG A 108 21.75 -0.13 -34.53
CA ARG A 108 22.93 -0.20 -35.42
C ARG A 108 22.73 -1.22 -36.52
N PHE A 109 22.15 -2.37 -36.19
CA PHE A 109 21.90 -3.45 -37.14
C PHE A 109 20.99 -2.99 -38.29
N PHE A 110 19.83 -2.39 -37.95
CA PHE A 110 18.88 -1.92 -38.97
C PHE A 110 19.41 -0.72 -39.77
N ASN A 111 20.10 0.23 -39.12
CA ASN A 111 20.68 1.37 -39.83
C ASN A 111 21.80 0.97 -40.80
N ASN A 112 22.62 -0.02 -40.44
CA ASN A 112 23.69 -0.51 -41.32
C ASN A 112 23.12 -1.33 -42.48
N ARG A 113 22.05 -2.10 -42.26
CA ARG A 113 21.35 -2.84 -43.33
C ARG A 113 20.63 -1.91 -44.31
N ALA A 114 20.12 -0.77 -43.86
CA ALA A 114 19.43 0.21 -44.71
C ALA A 114 20.39 1.09 -45.53
N ARG A 115 21.70 1.00 -45.30
CA ARG A 115 22.75 1.73 -46.06
C ARG A 115 23.33 0.94 -47.23
N ASN A 116 23.05 -0.36 -47.32
CA ASN A 116 23.36 -1.23 -48.46
C ASN A 116 22.09 -1.54 -49.23
#